data_AF-A0A8T2WKU0-F1
#
_entry.id   AF-A0A8T2WKU0-F1
#
_cell.length_a   1.000
_cell.length_b   1.000
_cell.length_c   1.000
_cell.angle_alpha   90.00
_cell.angle_beta   90.00
_cell.angle_gamma   90.00
#
_symmetry.space_group_name_H-M   'P 1'
#
loop_
_entity.id
_entity.type
_entity.pdbx_description
1 polymer ?
#
loop_
_entity_poly.entity_id
_entity_poly.type
_entity_poly.pdbx_seq_one_letter_code
_entity_poly.pdbx_strand_id
1 'polypeptide(L)'
;MLHPTTVINPKISSTPAIICSCLIFQPLQIFFINKQIFIFIFALLALPLSLLFFSRSLAFHPVQSQILHLEFIAALSPTRFEARHVWKESRETAIALLHCNFLYFVPSFTLSLLAAVSSVVSAESGYLRNPIGVKSVLNAVRFTWRRTLVTSIFVYVILFCYSSVPRTLWSLTGGGVFGSGFVIWVVGSAVEIYLMAVLGMSLVVSVLEERFGWDAIFIGSDLMEGKRVCGWVLSGLMGLVTGLIGWKMEGLKMDSEDLAKKTRWTAVMLLKGWEAVGLAVLYGAVMVWGYVVATVFYCECRKQHVVWEVEGGSVDV
;
A
#
# COMPACT_ATOMS: atom_id res chain seq x y z
N MET A 1 -38.52 28.74 20.07
CA MET A 1 -38.51 27.43 19.38
C MET A 1 -37.09 27.17 18.89
N LEU A 2 -36.25 26.57 19.73
CA LEU A 2 -34.99 25.95 19.32
C LEU A 2 -34.97 24.57 19.96
N HIS A 3 -34.83 23.56 19.12
CA HIS A 3 -34.84 22.14 19.46
C HIS A 3 -33.69 21.77 20.40
N PRO A 4 -33.91 20.89 21.39
CA PRO A 4 -32.83 20.36 22.20
C PRO A 4 -32.07 19.30 21.39
N THR A 5 -30.78 19.51 21.17
CA THR A 5 -29.87 18.47 20.67
C THR A 5 -29.64 17.48 21.79
N THR A 6 -30.30 16.33 21.68
CA THR A 6 -30.02 15.13 22.47
C THR A 6 -28.56 14.72 22.26
N VAL A 7 -27.74 14.96 23.28
CA VAL A 7 -26.40 14.40 23.44
C VAL A 7 -26.57 12.89 23.60
N ILE A 8 -26.35 12.15 22.51
CA ILE A 8 -26.27 10.69 22.53
C ILE A 8 -24.96 10.34 23.21
N ASN A 9 -25.04 9.96 24.48
CA ASN A 9 -23.97 9.36 25.26
C ASN A 9 -23.60 7.99 24.68
N PRO A 10 -22.37 7.73 24.21
CA PRO A 10 -21.93 6.39 23.91
C PRO A 10 -20.90 5.96 24.95
N LYS A 11 -21.37 5.58 26.14
CA LYS A 11 -20.59 4.71 27.03
C LYS A 11 -20.58 3.29 26.44
N ILE A 12 -19.92 3.13 25.29
CA ILE A 12 -19.64 1.83 24.71
C ILE A 12 -18.24 1.42 25.20
N SER A 13 -18.22 0.87 26.41
CA SER A 13 -17.14 -0.02 26.85
C SER A 13 -17.19 -1.29 25.99
N SER A 14 -16.75 -1.20 24.73
CA SER A 14 -16.60 -2.37 23.86
C SER A 14 -15.18 -2.89 23.95
N THR A 15 -15.06 -4.18 24.27
CA THR A 15 -13.80 -4.93 24.19
C THR A 15 -13.15 -4.73 22.82
N PRO A 16 -11.81 -4.61 22.73
CA PRO A 16 -11.09 -4.27 21.49
C PRO A 16 -11.42 -5.21 20.31
N ALA A 17 -11.77 -6.48 20.60
CA ALA A 17 -12.15 -7.47 19.60
C ALA A 17 -13.47 -7.15 18.86
N ILE A 18 -14.47 -6.58 19.54
CA ILE A 18 -15.77 -6.22 18.94
C ILE A 18 -15.61 -4.98 18.05
N ILE A 19 -14.72 -4.06 18.45
CA ILE A 19 -14.43 -2.86 17.68
C ILE A 19 -13.69 -3.22 16.39
N CYS A 20 -12.70 -4.11 16.44
CA CYS A 20 -11.96 -4.52 15.24
C CYS A 20 -12.83 -5.32 14.27
N SER A 21 -13.76 -6.16 14.74
CA SER A 21 -14.69 -6.86 13.84
C SER A 21 -15.69 -5.89 13.20
N CYS A 22 -16.23 -4.93 13.95
CA CYS A 22 -17.13 -3.89 13.41
C CYS A 22 -16.42 -3.01 12.35
N LEU A 23 -15.13 -2.73 12.56
CA LEU A 23 -14.27 -1.98 11.64
C LEU A 23 -14.02 -2.67 10.29
N ILE A 24 -14.17 -3.99 10.21
CA ILE A 24 -14.06 -4.74 8.96
C ILE A 24 -15.41 -4.72 8.21
N PHE A 25 -16.53 -4.70 8.93
CA PHE A 25 -17.88 -4.75 8.34
C PHE A 25 -18.46 -3.38 7.95
N GLN A 26 -18.16 -2.31 8.69
CA GLN A 26 -18.59 -0.95 8.34
C GLN A 26 -18.12 -0.45 6.96
N PRO A 27 -16.85 -0.64 6.55
CA PRO A 27 -16.41 -0.24 5.21
C PRO A 27 -17.14 -1.04 4.11
N LEU A 28 -17.65 -2.25 4.41
CA LEU A 28 -18.37 -3.06 3.42
C LEU A 28 -19.71 -2.39 3.12
N GLN A 29 -20.41 -1.96 4.18
CA GLN A 29 -21.67 -1.23 4.04
C GLN A 29 -21.48 0.11 3.31
N ILE A 30 -20.42 0.86 3.59
CA ILE A 30 -20.12 2.14 2.91
C ILE A 30 -19.80 1.91 1.42
N PHE A 31 -19.07 0.83 1.10
CA PHE A 31 -18.80 0.44 -0.29
C PHE A 31 -20.08 0.11 -1.07
N PHE A 32 -21.05 -0.55 -0.41
CA PHE A 32 -22.34 -0.87 -1.02
C PHE A 32 -23.28 0.34 -1.18
N ILE A 33 -23.07 1.44 -0.45
CA ILE A 33 -23.90 2.65 -0.57
C ILE A 33 -23.52 3.48 -1.81
N ASN A 34 -22.23 3.63 -2.10
CA ASN A 34 -21.73 4.45 -3.23
C ASN A 34 -21.05 3.62 -4.34
N LYS A 35 -21.71 2.54 -4.78
CA LYS A 35 -21.16 1.57 -5.74
C LYS A 35 -20.60 2.22 -7.01
N GLN A 36 -21.29 3.23 -7.57
CA GLN A 36 -20.86 3.89 -8.80
C GLN A 36 -19.54 4.67 -8.64
N ILE A 37 -19.33 5.35 -7.53
CA ILE A 37 -18.12 6.14 -7.30
C ILE A 37 -16.93 5.20 -7.07
N PHE A 38 -17.13 4.13 -6.30
CA PHE A 38 -16.10 3.12 -6.08
C PHE A 38 -15.75 2.34 -7.35
N ILE A 39 -16.75 1.98 -8.18
CA ILE A 39 -16.51 1.36 -9.49
C ILE A 39 -15.75 2.32 -10.41
N PHE A 40 -16.04 3.62 -10.38
CA PHE A 40 -15.34 4.63 -11.17
C PHE A 40 -13.88 4.80 -10.72
N ILE A 41 -13.64 4.90 -9.41
CA ILE A 41 -12.28 4.94 -8.83
C ILE A 41 -11.52 3.66 -9.18
N PHE A 42 -12.18 2.51 -9.06
CA PHE A 42 -11.60 1.23 -9.39
C PHE A 42 -11.19 1.15 -10.88
N ALA A 43 -12.11 1.48 -11.79
CA ALA A 43 -11.89 1.41 -13.22
C ALA A 43 -10.82 2.40 -13.72
N LEU A 44 -10.78 3.63 -13.17
CA LEU A 44 -9.88 4.67 -13.65
C LEU A 44 -8.54 4.76 -12.94
N LEU A 45 -8.42 4.26 -11.71
CA LEU A 45 -7.21 4.42 -10.91
C LEU A 45 -6.61 3.08 -10.51
N ALA A 46 -7.41 2.18 -9.95
CA ALA A 46 -6.90 0.90 -9.45
C ALA A 46 -6.56 -0.09 -10.58
N LEU A 47 -7.37 -0.12 -11.65
CA LEU A 47 -7.17 -0.99 -12.81
C LEU A 47 -5.93 -0.59 -13.64
N PRO A 48 -5.72 0.68 -14.04
CA PRO A 48 -4.48 1.06 -14.71
C PRO A 48 -3.26 0.91 -13.81
N LEU A 49 -3.40 1.13 -12.49
CA LEU A 49 -2.33 0.88 -11.53
C LEU A 49 -1.93 -0.60 -11.50
N SER A 50 -2.89 -1.52 -11.43
CA SER A 50 -2.59 -2.96 -11.41
C SER A 50 -2.03 -3.45 -12.74
N LEU A 51 -2.51 -2.93 -13.87
CA LEU A 51 -1.93 -3.18 -15.19
C LEU A 51 -0.48 -2.67 -15.29
N LEU A 52 -0.16 -1.51 -14.72
CA LEU A 52 1.21 -1.00 -14.68
C LEU A 52 2.12 -1.87 -13.80
N PHE A 53 1.64 -2.33 -12.65
CA PHE A 53 2.40 -3.28 -11.82
C PHE A 53 2.64 -4.60 -12.54
N PHE A 54 1.64 -5.10 -13.27
CA PHE A 54 1.77 -6.32 -14.06
C PHE A 54 2.73 -6.14 -15.24
N SER A 55 2.58 -5.04 -15.99
CA SER A 55 3.47 -4.67 -17.09
C SER A 55 4.92 -4.51 -16.62
N ARG A 56 5.13 -3.85 -15.47
CA ARG A 56 6.43 -3.79 -14.80
C ARG A 56 6.92 -5.20 -14.48
N SER A 57 6.12 -6.03 -13.83
CA SER A 57 6.55 -7.38 -13.48
C SER A 57 6.97 -8.22 -14.68
N LEU A 58 6.34 -8.04 -15.85
CA LEU A 58 6.71 -8.72 -17.08
C LEU A 58 7.97 -8.13 -17.72
N ALA A 59 8.09 -6.80 -17.74
CA ALA A 59 9.24 -6.10 -18.30
C ALA A 59 10.54 -6.35 -17.51
N PHE A 60 10.44 -6.60 -16.20
CA PHE A 60 11.60 -6.84 -15.33
C PHE A 60 12.23 -8.23 -15.51
N HIS A 61 11.44 -9.23 -15.88
CA HIS A 61 11.86 -10.63 -15.94
C HIS A 61 13.00 -10.93 -16.95
N PRO A 62 12.89 -10.52 -18.24
CA PRO A 62 13.95 -10.81 -19.21
C PRO A 62 15.22 -10.00 -18.92
N VAL A 63 15.09 -8.83 -18.30
CA VAL A 63 16.24 -7.94 -18.09
C VAL A 63 17.01 -8.30 -16.82
N GLN A 64 16.34 -8.72 -15.75
CA GLN A 64 17.00 -9.17 -14.54
C GLN A 64 17.79 -10.48 -14.76
N SER A 65 17.22 -11.41 -15.53
CA SER A 65 17.91 -12.65 -15.91
C SER A 65 19.13 -12.40 -16.81
N GLN A 66 19.03 -11.45 -17.73
CA GLN A 66 20.18 -10.99 -18.53
C GLN A 66 21.27 -10.37 -17.66
N ILE A 67 20.93 -9.50 -16.69
CA ILE A 67 21.93 -8.90 -15.81
C ILE A 67 22.63 -9.93 -14.93
N LEU A 68 21.88 -10.87 -14.34
CA LEU A 68 22.47 -11.95 -13.54
C LEU A 68 23.37 -12.84 -14.38
N HIS A 69 22.99 -13.11 -15.64
CA HIS A 69 23.80 -13.88 -16.57
C HIS A 69 25.07 -13.12 -17.00
N LEU A 70 24.96 -11.82 -17.28
CA LEU A 70 26.11 -10.96 -17.61
C LEU A 70 27.05 -10.77 -16.41
N GLU A 71 26.52 -10.66 -15.19
CA GLU A 71 27.29 -10.54 -13.96
C GLU A 71 28.02 -11.86 -13.63
N PHE A 72 27.36 -13.00 -13.87
CA PHE A 72 27.97 -14.32 -13.79
C PHE A 72 29.10 -14.51 -14.82
N ILE A 73 28.88 -14.09 -16.06
CA ILE A 73 29.91 -14.13 -17.12
C ILE A 73 31.08 -13.18 -16.78
N ALA A 74 30.79 -12.00 -16.24
CA ALA A 74 31.82 -11.07 -15.80
C ALA A 74 32.69 -11.67 -14.69
N ALA A 75 32.08 -12.38 -13.74
CA ALA A 75 32.78 -13.05 -12.64
C ALA A 75 33.65 -14.23 -13.11
N LEU A 76 33.26 -14.91 -14.20
CA LEU A 76 34.02 -16.02 -14.80
C LEU A 76 35.08 -15.57 -15.82
N SER A 77 35.13 -14.29 -16.20
CA SER A 77 36.00 -13.82 -17.27
C SER A 77 37.49 -13.84 -16.88
N PRO A 78 38.37 -14.51 -17.66
CA PRO A 78 39.78 -14.69 -17.30
C PRO A 78 40.66 -13.48 -17.62
N THR A 79 40.23 -12.56 -18.51
CA THR A 79 41.04 -11.41 -18.94
C THR A 79 40.42 -10.06 -18.56
N ARG A 80 41.27 -9.10 -18.18
CA ARG A 80 40.83 -7.74 -17.76
C ARG A 80 40.18 -6.92 -18.88
N PHE A 81 40.45 -7.26 -20.14
CA PHE A 81 39.87 -6.55 -21.29
C PHE A 81 38.43 -7.02 -21.55
N GLU A 82 38.18 -8.33 -21.51
CA GLU A 82 36.83 -8.90 -21.58
C GLU A 82 35.97 -8.46 -20.40
N ALA A 83 36.52 -8.48 -19.18
CA ALA A 83 35.82 -8.00 -17.98
C ALA A 83 35.37 -6.54 -18.12
N ARG A 84 36.19 -5.67 -18.71
CA ARG A 84 35.87 -4.25 -18.92
C ARG A 84 34.78 -4.06 -19.99
N HIS A 85 34.78 -4.89 -21.03
CA HIS A 85 33.76 -4.86 -22.06
C HIS A 85 32.39 -5.30 -21.49
N VAL A 86 32.37 -6.42 -20.75
CA VAL A 86 31.16 -6.93 -20.09
C VAL A 86 30.64 -5.96 -19.04
N TRP A 87 31.51 -5.28 -18.29
CA TRP A 87 31.11 -4.22 -17.35
C TRP A 87 30.47 -3.01 -18.03
N LYS A 88 30.97 -2.63 -19.22
CA LYS A 88 30.38 -1.52 -19.97
C LYS A 88 28.98 -1.87 -20.46
N GLU A 89 28.81 -3.07 -21.00
CA GLU A 89 27.52 -3.57 -21.47
C GLU A 89 26.52 -3.76 -20.33
N SER A 90 26.95 -4.35 -19.20
CA SER A 90 26.17 -4.44 -17.97
C SER A 90 25.71 -3.07 -17.46
N ARG A 91 26.58 -2.05 -17.49
CA ARG A 91 26.23 -0.68 -17.07
C ARG A 91 25.19 -0.04 -17.99
N GLU A 92 25.30 -0.24 -19.29
CA GLU A 92 24.32 0.26 -20.26
C GLU A 92 22.95 -0.42 -20.06
N THR A 93 22.93 -1.74 -19.84
CA THR A 93 21.71 -2.48 -19.48
C THR A 93 21.13 -2.04 -18.12
N ALA A 94 21.98 -1.76 -17.13
CA ALA A 94 21.56 -1.28 -15.81
C ALA A 94 20.96 0.13 -15.88
N ILE A 95 21.52 1.02 -16.70
CA ILE A 95 20.98 2.37 -16.93
C ILE A 95 19.63 2.27 -17.65
N ALA A 96 19.51 1.40 -18.66
CA ALA A 96 18.24 1.15 -19.34
C ALA A 96 17.18 0.61 -18.36
N LEU A 97 17.57 -0.27 -17.44
CA LEU A 97 16.70 -0.74 -16.36
C LEU A 97 16.27 0.37 -15.41
N LEU A 98 17.20 1.22 -15.00
CA LEU A 98 16.91 2.32 -14.09
C LEU A 98 15.94 3.29 -14.73
N HIS A 99 16.14 3.61 -16.01
CA HIS A 99 15.23 4.45 -16.78
C HIS A 99 13.85 3.80 -16.94
N CYS A 100 13.80 2.51 -17.24
CA CYS A 100 12.55 1.73 -17.29
C CYS A 100 11.83 1.74 -15.93
N ASN A 101 12.55 1.48 -14.84
CA ASN A 101 12.04 1.58 -13.47
C ASN A 101 11.42 2.95 -13.19
N PHE A 102 12.14 4.02 -13.53
CA PHE A 102 11.67 5.38 -13.32
C PHE A 102 10.41 5.68 -14.15
N LEU A 103 10.39 5.24 -15.41
CA LEU A 103 9.27 5.43 -16.34
C LEU A 103 8.00 4.72 -15.86
N TYR A 104 8.10 3.53 -15.25
CA TYR A 104 6.95 2.84 -14.64
C TYR A 104 6.62 3.36 -13.24
N PHE A 105 7.62 3.82 -12.48
CA PHE A 105 7.45 4.31 -11.12
C PHE A 105 6.61 5.58 -11.08
N VAL A 106 6.95 6.59 -11.89
CA VAL A 106 6.25 7.89 -11.91
C VAL A 106 4.73 7.77 -12.12
N PRO A 107 4.22 7.11 -13.18
CA PRO A 107 2.78 6.96 -13.39
C PRO A 107 2.12 6.05 -12.34
N SER A 108 2.81 5.02 -11.84
CA SER A 108 2.27 4.17 -10.77
C SER A 108 2.09 4.95 -9.46
N PHE A 109 3.06 5.81 -9.13
CA PHE A 109 3.04 6.64 -7.94
C PHE A 109 1.92 7.69 -8.03
N THR A 110 1.77 8.37 -9.17
CA THR A 110 0.70 9.36 -9.35
C THR A 110 -0.69 8.72 -9.31
N LEU A 111 -0.88 7.57 -9.97
CA LEU A 111 -2.16 6.84 -9.94
C LEU A 111 -2.50 6.32 -8.54
N SER A 112 -1.51 5.79 -7.82
CA SER A 112 -1.70 5.34 -6.42
C SER A 112 -2.10 6.50 -5.52
N LEU A 113 -1.44 7.65 -5.66
CA LEU A 113 -1.78 8.84 -4.88
C LEU A 113 -3.18 9.35 -5.20
N LEU A 114 -3.53 9.46 -6.49
CA LEU A 114 -4.88 9.87 -6.89
C LEU A 114 -5.94 8.89 -6.36
N ALA A 115 -5.64 7.58 -6.37
CA ALA A 115 -6.51 6.56 -5.80
C ALA A 115 -6.71 6.74 -4.30
N ALA A 116 -5.63 7.00 -3.56
CA ALA A 116 -5.66 7.26 -2.13
C ALA A 116 -6.52 8.50 -1.80
N VAL A 117 -6.22 9.65 -2.40
CA VAL A 117 -6.96 10.91 -2.14
C VAL A 117 -8.44 10.76 -2.52
N SER A 118 -8.74 10.17 -3.68
CA SER A 118 -10.11 10.00 -4.14
C SER A 118 -10.91 9.04 -3.26
N SER A 119 -10.28 7.96 -2.79
CA SER A 119 -10.91 6.99 -1.87
C SER A 119 -11.17 7.61 -0.51
N VAL A 120 -10.24 8.41 0.02
CA VAL A 120 -10.38 9.07 1.32
C VAL A 120 -11.52 10.08 1.32
N VAL A 121 -11.57 10.98 0.33
CA VAL A 121 -12.64 11.97 0.19
C VAL A 121 -14.02 11.30 -0.02
N SER A 122 -14.05 10.21 -0.79
CA SER A 122 -15.29 9.45 -1.02
C SER A 122 -15.75 8.68 0.22
N ALA A 123 -14.82 8.17 1.03
CA ALA A 123 -15.15 7.46 2.26
C ALA A 123 -15.60 8.41 3.38
N GLU A 124 -14.97 9.58 3.52
CA GLU A 124 -15.42 10.63 4.45
C GLU A 124 -16.85 11.09 4.12
N SER A 125 -17.14 11.37 2.84
CA SER A 125 -18.48 11.78 2.41
C SER A 125 -19.53 10.67 2.58
N GLY A 126 -19.15 9.41 2.35
CA GLY A 126 -19.97 8.24 2.68
C GLY A 126 -20.24 8.12 4.18
N TYR A 127 -19.26 8.42 5.02
CA TYR A 127 -19.37 8.40 6.49
C TYR A 127 -20.24 9.54 7.02
N LEU A 128 -20.11 10.75 6.46
CA LEU A 128 -20.96 11.91 6.76
C LEU A 128 -22.37 11.80 6.13
N ARG A 129 -22.66 10.74 5.37
CA ARG A 129 -23.94 10.51 4.67
C ARG A 129 -24.35 11.63 3.69
N ASN A 130 -23.37 12.41 3.23
CA ASN A 130 -23.57 13.47 2.26
C ASN A 130 -23.06 13.01 0.89
N PRO A 131 -23.95 12.61 -0.06
CA PRO A 131 -23.51 12.12 -1.36
C PRO A 131 -22.88 13.26 -2.16
N ILE A 132 -21.55 13.24 -2.26
CA ILE A 132 -20.78 14.19 -3.07
C ILE A 132 -20.70 13.66 -4.50
N GLY A 133 -20.99 14.51 -5.49
CA GLY A 133 -20.83 14.15 -6.91
C GLY A 133 -19.36 14.03 -7.32
N VAL A 134 -19.08 13.22 -8.35
CA VAL A 134 -17.71 12.97 -8.87
C VAL A 134 -16.91 14.24 -9.19
N LYS A 135 -17.58 15.31 -9.65
CA LYS A 135 -16.95 16.61 -9.94
C LYS A 135 -16.43 17.31 -8.69
N SER A 136 -17.14 17.17 -7.57
CA SER A 136 -16.75 17.78 -6.30
C SER A 136 -15.62 16.99 -5.63
N VAL A 137 -15.62 15.65 -5.75
CA VAL A 137 -14.47 14.82 -5.38
C VAL A 137 -13.21 15.22 -6.17
N LEU A 138 -13.32 15.39 -7.49
CA LEU A 138 -12.22 15.85 -8.34
C LEU A 138 -11.68 17.23 -7.93
N ASN A 139 -12.55 18.17 -7.54
CA ASN A 139 -12.12 19.49 -7.11
C ASN A 139 -11.40 19.45 -5.75
N ALA A 140 -11.90 18.65 -4.81
CA ALA A 140 -11.24 18.41 -3.52
C ALA A 140 -9.87 17.74 -3.71
N VAL A 141 -9.78 16.72 -4.58
CA VAL A 141 -8.52 16.06 -4.95
C VAL A 141 -7.53 17.07 -5.53
N ARG A 142 -7.98 17.96 -6.43
CA ARG A 142 -7.13 18.98 -7.06
C ARG A 142 -6.57 20.00 -6.07
N PHE A 143 -7.25 20.24 -4.95
CA PHE A 143 -6.73 21.12 -3.91
C PHE A 143 -5.76 20.38 -2.97
N THR A 144 -6.08 19.13 -2.63
CA THR A 144 -5.33 18.36 -1.63
C THR A 144 -4.11 17.62 -2.19
N TRP A 145 -4.03 17.36 -3.50
CA TRP A 145 -2.98 16.52 -4.09
C TRP A 145 -1.54 16.99 -3.79
N ARG A 146 -1.25 18.30 -3.83
CA ARG A 146 0.10 18.81 -3.54
C ARG A 146 0.53 18.49 -2.12
N ARG A 147 -0.40 18.58 -1.17
CA ARG A 147 -0.16 18.30 0.25
C ARG A 147 0.10 16.81 0.46
N THR A 148 -0.77 15.97 -0.11
CA THR A 148 -0.61 14.50 -0.05
C THR A 148 0.64 14.01 -0.79
N LEU A 149 1.07 14.71 -1.84
CA LEU A 149 2.34 14.42 -2.51
C LEU A 149 3.52 14.60 -1.57
N VAL A 150 3.56 15.68 -0.80
CA VAL A 150 4.66 15.94 0.13
C VAL A 150 4.69 14.84 1.20
N THR A 151 3.56 14.52 1.82
CA THR A 151 3.50 13.45 2.84
C THR A 151 3.83 12.07 2.27
N SER A 152 3.34 11.75 1.08
CA SER A 152 3.69 10.47 0.45
C SER A 152 5.19 10.35 0.16
N ILE A 153 5.87 11.41 -0.28
CA ILE A 153 7.33 11.39 -0.44
C ILE A 153 8.02 11.04 0.89
N PHE A 154 7.63 11.67 2.00
CA PHE A 154 8.18 11.33 3.32
C PHE A 154 7.90 9.87 3.71
N VAL A 155 6.67 9.40 3.50
CA VAL A 155 6.27 8.01 3.75
C VAL A 155 7.13 7.02 2.95
N TYR A 156 7.33 7.27 1.65
CA TYR A 156 8.17 6.41 0.80
C TYR A 156 9.64 6.44 1.21
N VAL A 157 10.18 7.59 1.61
CA VAL A 157 11.55 7.69 2.12
C VAL A 157 11.72 6.86 3.40
N ILE A 158 10.79 6.97 4.35
CA ILE A 158 10.82 6.21 5.60
C ILE A 158 10.74 4.70 5.32
N LEU A 159 9.80 4.27 4.48
CA LEU A 159 9.67 2.86 4.08
C LEU A 159 10.90 2.34 3.35
N PHE A 160 11.49 3.15 2.45
CA PHE A 160 12.69 2.78 1.72
C PHE A 160 13.87 2.55 2.67
N CYS A 161 14.14 3.53 3.56
CA CYS A 161 15.16 3.41 4.59
C CYS A 161 14.92 2.20 5.50
N TYR A 162 13.67 1.98 5.92
CA TYR A 162 13.34 0.85 6.78
C TYR A 162 13.53 -0.50 6.07
N SER A 163 13.11 -0.65 4.81
CA SER A 163 13.19 -1.93 4.09
C SER A 163 14.63 -2.44 3.88
N SER A 164 15.62 -1.55 3.93
CA SER A 164 17.04 -1.92 3.83
C SER A 164 17.56 -2.55 5.12
N VAL A 165 17.04 -2.13 6.27
CA VAL A 165 17.52 -2.54 7.61
C VAL A 165 17.35 -4.05 7.87
N PRO A 166 16.15 -4.67 7.72
CA PRO A 166 16.00 -6.10 8.01
C PRO A 166 16.76 -6.97 6.99
N ARG A 167 16.93 -6.51 5.75
CA ARG A 167 17.69 -7.23 4.71
C ARG A 167 19.19 -7.29 5.00
N THR A 168 19.78 -6.19 5.45
CA THR A 168 21.21 -6.16 5.82
C THR A 168 21.47 -6.89 7.13
N LEU A 169 20.55 -6.80 8.10
CA LEU A 169 20.64 -7.56 9.35
C LEU A 169 20.54 -9.08 9.12
N TRP A 170 19.70 -9.52 8.18
CA TRP A 170 19.60 -10.92 7.79
C TRP A 170 20.90 -11.44 7.16
N SER A 171 21.51 -10.68 6.24
CA SER A 171 22.75 -11.12 5.59
C SER A 171 23.93 -11.21 6.56
N LEU A 172 23.97 -10.32 7.57
CA LEU A 172 25.01 -10.32 8.60
C LEU A 172 24.92 -11.48 9.59
N THR A 173 23.72 -12.02 9.82
CA THR A 173 23.49 -13.07 10.84
C THR A 173 23.59 -14.49 10.31
N GLY A 174 24.04 -14.67 9.07
CA GLY A 174 24.48 -15.98 8.57
C GLY A 174 23.35 -16.98 8.32
N GLY A 175 22.17 -16.53 7.89
CA GLY A 175 21.19 -17.34 7.16
C GLY A 175 20.70 -18.64 7.80
N GLY A 176 20.81 -18.79 9.13
CA GLY A 176 20.33 -19.97 9.83
C GLY A 176 18.80 -20.00 9.87
N VAL A 177 18.17 -20.92 9.12
CA VAL A 177 16.71 -21.14 9.02
C VAL A 177 16.05 -21.39 10.40
N PHE A 178 16.81 -21.90 11.37
CA PHE A 178 16.36 -22.18 12.75
C PHE A 178 17.09 -21.34 13.81
N GLY A 179 17.68 -20.20 13.44
CA GLY A 179 18.52 -19.36 14.32
C GLY A 179 17.98 -17.95 14.56
N SER A 180 18.83 -17.11 15.17
CA SER A 180 18.59 -15.69 15.43
C SER A 180 18.15 -14.89 14.20
N GLY A 181 18.54 -15.32 12.99
CA GLY A 181 18.09 -14.73 11.73
C GLY A 181 16.57 -14.76 11.54
N PHE A 182 15.92 -15.89 11.82
CA PHE A 182 14.45 -16.02 11.71
C PHE A 182 13.73 -15.04 12.66
N VAL A 183 14.22 -14.93 13.90
CA VAL A 183 13.67 -13.98 14.88
C VAL A 183 13.81 -12.54 14.38
N ILE A 184 14.96 -12.16 13.84
CA ILE A 184 15.20 -10.83 13.26
C ILE A 184 14.25 -10.55 12.10
N TRP A 185 13.99 -11.54 11.25
CA TRP A 185 13.07 -11.39 10.12
C TRP A 185 11.61 -11.24 10.57
N VAL A 186 11.19 -12.04 11.56
CA VAL A 186 9.84 -11.93 12.16
C VAL A 186 9.65 -10.59 12.86
N VAL A 187 10.63 -10.14 13.64
CA VAL A 187 10.58 -8.83 14.32
C VAL A 187 10.62 -7.69 13.31
N GLY A 188 11.48 -7.78 12.29
CA GLY A 188 11.58 -6.79 11.22
C GLY A 188 10.27 -6.64 10.45
N SER A 189 9.64 -7.75 10.06
CA SER A 189 8.34 -7.74 9.39
C SER A 189 7.21 -7.24 10.30
N ALA A 190 7.20 -7.60 11.58
CA ALA A 190 6.25 -7.08 12.56
C ALA A 190 6.30 -5.54 12.67
N VAL A 191 7.50 -4.98 12.74
CA VAL A 191 7.73 -3.53 12.80
C VAL A 191 7.42 -2.87 11.46
N GLU A 192 7.71 -3.54 10.33
CA GLU A 192 7.33 -3.06 9.00
C GLU A 192 5.81 -2.89 8.88
N ILE A 193 5.04 -3.89 9.33
CA ILE A 193 3.57 -3.84 9.34
C ILE A 193 3.08 -2.69 10.23
N TYR A 194 3.71 -2.47 11.38
CA TYR A 194 3.36 -1.34 12.25
C TYR A 194 3.64 0.00 11.58
N LEU A 195 4.80 0.15 10.94
CA LEU A 195 5.15 1.35 10.18
C LEU A 195 4.16 1.58 9.03
N MET A 196 3.77 0.54 8.29
CA MET A 196 2.75 0.66 7.25
C MET A 196 1.40 1.14 7.81
N ALA A 197 1.01 0.68 9.00
CA ALA A 197 -0.19 1.15 9.68
C ALA A 197 -0.12 2.65 10.03
N VAL A 198 0.96 3.09 10.70
CA VAL A 198 1.15 4.50 11.08
C VAL A 198 1.21 5.40 9.85
N LEU A 199 1.99 5.00 8.84
CA LEU A 199 2.17 5.79 7.64
C LEU A 199 0.90 5.84 6.79
N GLY A 200 0.14 4.74 6.73
CA GLY A 200 -1.20 4.72 6.13
C GLY A 200 -2.14 5.72 6.80
N MET A 201 -2.13 5.78 8.13
CA MET A 201 -2.90 6.77 8.89
C MET A 201 -2.44 8.21 8.63
N SER A 202 -1.14 8.45 8.56
CA SER A 202 -0.58 9.77 8.25
C SER A 202 -1.00 10.29 6.87
N LEU A 203 -1.17 9.39 5.89
CA LEU A 203 -1.68 9.75 4.56
C LEU A 203 -3.16 10.17 4.63
N VAL A 204 -3.97 9.45 5.42
CA VAL A 204 -5.38 9.80 5.63
C VAL A 204 -5.50 11.15 6.35
N VAL A 205 -4.72 11.36 7.41
CA VAL A 205 -4.62 12.63 8.14
C VAL A 205 -4.23 13.76 7.20
N SER A 206 -3.23 13.56 6.33
CA SER A 206 -2.79 14.58 5.38
C SER A 206 -3.84 14.94 4.32
N VAL A 207 -4.79 14.05 4.04
CA VAL A 207 -5.89 14.32 3.12
C VAL A 207 -7.03 15.07 3.81
N LEU A 208 -7.33 14.69 5.06
CA LEU A 208 -8.50 15.18 5.81
C LEU A 208 -8.20 16.40 6.67
N GLU A 209 -6.96 16.55 7.12
CA GLU A 209 -6.47 17.69 7.87
C GLU A 209 -5.54 18.52 6.98
N GLU A 210 -5.50 19.83 7.20
CA GLU A 210 -4.64 20.73 6.43
C GLU A 210 -3.17 20.67 6.86
N ARG A 211 -2.69 19.49 7.25
CA ARG A 211 -1.36 19.24 7.81
C ARG A 211 -0.51 18.43 6.84
N PHE A 212 0.79 18.72 6.80
CA PHE A 212 1.70 18.15 5.80
C PHE A 212 3.08 17.79 6.39
N GLY A 213 3.74 16.83 5.75
CA GLY A 213 5.07 16.33 6.14
C GLY A 213 5.07 15.61 7.48
N TRP A 214 6.07 15.95 8.31
CA TRP A 214 6.30 15.35 9.62
C TRP A 214 5.14 15.54 10.61
N ASP A 215 4.44 16.67 10.53
CA ASP A 215 3.33 16.96 11.44
C ASP A 215 2.18 15.96 11.25
N ALA A 216 1.88 15.59 9.99
CA ALA A 216 0.87 14.57 9.69
C ALA A 216 1.28 13.16 10.18
N ILE A 217 2.58 12.85 10.20
CA ILE A 217 3.10 11.57 10.72
C ILE A 217 2.97 11.54 12.24
N PHE A 218 3.31 12.63 12.91
CA PHE A 218 3.20 12.74 14.36
C PHE A 218 1.74 12.60 14.81
N ILE A 219 0.83 13.36 14.19
CA ILE A 219 -0.61 13.27 14.48
C ILE A 219 -1.15 11.88 14.14
N GLY A 220 -0.72 11.29 13.02
CA GLY A 220 -1.09 9.92 12.67
C GLY A 220 -0.64 8.89 13.71
N SER A 221 0.54 9.10 14.32
CA SER A 221 1.07 8.23 15.37
C SER A 221 0.36 8.41 16.72
N ASP A 222 0.06 9.64 17.08
CA ASP A 222 -0.68 10.02 18.29
C ASP A 222 -2.11 9.46 18.25
N LEU A 223 -2.78 9.61 17.11
CA LEU A 223 -4.10 9.02 16.88
C LEU A 223 -4.09 7.49 16.95
N MET A 224 -2.96 6.85 16.59
CA MET A 224 -2.81 5.41 16.65
C MET A 224 -2.48 4.90 18.07
N GLU A 225 -2.06 5.77 18.99
CA GLU A 225 -1.69 5.44 20.37
C GLU A 225 -2.86 4.80 21.14
N GLY A 226 -4.08 5.29 20.92
CA GLY A 226 -5.28 4.74 21.57
C GLY A 226 -5.67 3.33 21.13
N LYS A 227 -5.31 2.89 19.90
CA LYS A 227 -5.75 1.59 19.32
C LYS A 227 -4.65 0.90 18.51
N ARG A 228 -3.42 0.90 19.03
CA ARG A 228 -2.22 0.31 18.38
C ARG A 228 -2.44 -1.11 17.90
N VAL A 229 -3.05 -1.96 18.73
CA VAL A 229 -3.31 -3.37 18.40
C VAL A 229 -4.28 -3.51 17.23
N CYS A 230 -5.33 -2.69 17.17
CA CYS A 230 -6.31 -2.78 16.09
C CYS A 230 -5.72 -2.32 14.75
N GLY A 231 -4.98 -1.20 14.75
CA GLY A 231 -4.29 -0.72 13.55
C GLY A 231 -3.25 -1.73 13.04
N TRP A 232 -2.51 -2.35 13.96
CA TRP A 232 -1.52 -3.37 13.62
C TRP A 232 -2.14 -4.64 13.05
N VAL A 233 -3.22 -5.16 13.66
CA VAL A 233 -3.97 -6.32 13.15
C VAL A 233 -4.57 -6.04 11.77
N LEU A 234 -5.12 -4.85 11.56
CA LEU A 234 -5.75 -4.45 10.30
C LEU A 234 -4.73 -4.33 9.17
N SER A 235 -3.60 -3.68 9.43
CA SER A 235 -2.49 -3.60 8.49
C SER A 235 -1.87 -4.97 8.22
N GLY A 236 -1.73 -5.81 9.25
CA GLY A 236 -1.26 -7.19 9.13
C GLY A 236 -2.17 -8.02 8.23
N LEU A 237 -3.49 -7.94 8.41
CA LEU A 237 -4.46 -8.64 7.57
C LEU A 237 -4.38 -8.19 6.11
N MET A 238 -4.28 -6.87 5.87
CA MET A 238 -4.11 -6.33 4.51
C MET A 238 -2.79 -6.75 3.86
N GLY A 239 -1.71 -6.74 4.65
CA GLY A 239 -0.39 -7.22 4.25
C GLY A 239 -0.42 -8.70 3.88
N LEU A 240 -1.10 -9.54 4.67
CA LEU A 240 -1.28 -10.97 4.38
C LEU A 240 -2.05 -11.22 3.10
N VAL A 241 -3.17 -10.52 2.89
CA VAL A 241 -3.96 -10.64 1.64
C VAL A 241 -3.13 -10.23 0.44
N THR A 242 -2.40 -9.12 0.55
CA THR A 242 -1.53 -8.62 -0.51
C THR A 242 -0.37 -9.57 -0.79
N GLY A 243 0.24 -10.11 0.27
CA GLY A 243 1.32 -11.09 0.19
C GLY A 243 0.87 -12.41 -0.45
N LEU A 244 -0.33 -12.89 -0.12
CA LEU A 244 -0.91 -14.09 -0.71
C LEU A 244 -1.16 -13.92 -2.22
N ILE A 245 -1.63 -12.74 -2.63
CA ILE A 245 -1.78 -12.39 -4.05
C ILE A 245 -0.40 -12.38 -4.74
N GLY A 246 0.60 -11.77 -4.11
CA GLY A 246 1.98 -11.75 -4.61
C GLY A 246 2.58 -13.15 -4.78
N TRP A 247 2.42 -14.01 -3.77
CA TRP A 247 2.88 -15.41 -3.80
C TRP A 247 2.22 -16.19 -4.94
N LYS A 248 0.89 -16.07 -5.10
CA LYS A 248 0.17 -16.73 -6.19
C LYS A 248 0.63 -16.21 -7.56
N MET A 249 0.94 -14.91 -7.64
CA MET A 249 1.47 -14.29 -8.84
C MET A 249 2.86 -14.84 -9.22
N GLU A 250 3.72 -15.08 -8.23
CA GLU A 250 5.04 -15.67 -8.43
C GLU A 250 4.96 -17.14 -8.86
N GLY A 251 4.07 -17.92 -8.23
CA GLY A 251 3.80 -19.30 -8.64
C GLY A 251 3.32 -19.41 -10.09
N LEU A 252 2.42 -18.51 -10.52
CA LEU A 252 1.96 -18.47 -11.92
C LEU A 252 3.08 -18.19 -12.92
N LYS A 253 4.08 -17.39 -12.53
CA LYS A 253 5.25 -17.10 -13.37
C LYS A 253 6.14 -18.32 -13.52
N MET A 254 6.52 -18.98 -12.42
CA MET A 254 7.35 -20.21 -12.47
C MET A 254 6.71 -21.27 -13.37
N ASP A 255 5.42 -21.54 -13.19
CA ASP A 255 4.72 -22.51 -14.01
C ASP A 255 4.57 -22.07 -15.48
N SER A 256 4.69 -20.77 -15.78
CA SER A 256 4.61 -20.27 -17.16
C SER A 256 5.89 -20.56 -17.93
N GLU A 257 7.05 -20.45 -17.28
CA GLU A 257 8.35 -20.70 -17.90
C GLU A 257 8.57 -22.18 -18.20
N ASP A 258 8.16 -23.06 -17.28
CA ASP A 258 8.29 -24.50 -17.45
C ASP A 258 7.37 -25.05 -18.54
N LEU A 259 6.18 -24.46 -18.69
CA LEU A 259 5.21 -24.90 -19.68
C LEU A 259 5.47 -24.31 -21.07
N ALA A 260 6.05 -23.10 -21.13
CA ALA A 260 6.51 -22.48 -22.37
C ALA A 260 7.64 -23.27 -23.06
N LYS A 261 8.47 -23.97 -22.29
CA LYS A 261 9.46 -24.92 -22.83
C LYS A 261 8.83 -26.17 -23.48
N LYS A 262 7.57 -26.49 -23.17
CA LYS A 262 6.94 -27.79 -23.50
C LYS A 262 5.79 -27.71 -24.51
N THR A 263 5.08 -26.58 -24.64
CA THR A 263 3.82 -26.48 -25.39
C THR A 263 3.69 -25.18 -26.20
N ARG A 264 2.88 -25.20 -27.27
CA ARG A 264 2.52 -24.06 -28.13
C ARG A 264 2.24 -22.77 -27.31
N TRP A 265 3.17 -21.83 -27.42
CA TRP A 265 3.24 -20.54 -26.72
C TRP A 265 1.94 -19.73 -26.72
N THR A 266 1.16 -19.78 -27.81
CA THR A 266 -0.06 -18.96 -27.97
C THR A 266 -1.22 -19.36 -27.07
N ALA A 267 -1.44 -20.66 -26.83
CA ALA A 267 -2.54 -21.12 -25.96
C ALA A 267 -2.24 -20.86 -24.47
N VAL A 268 -0.98 -21.03 -24.08
CA VAL A 268 -0.51 -20.82 -22.70
C VAL A 268 -0.58 -19.35 -22.31
N MET A 269 -0.19 -18.45 -23.22
CA MET A 269 -0.21 -17.01 -22.98
C MET A 269 -1.65 -16.47 -22.84
N LEU A 270 -2.60 -17.00 -23.62
CA LEU A 270 -4.01 -16.61 -23.52
C LEU A 270 -4.67 -17.14 -22.24
N LEU A 271 -4.53 -18.42 -21.92
CA LEU A 271 -5.22 -19.01 -20.76
C LEU A 271 -4.68 -18.46 -19.43
N LYS A 272 -3.35 -18.40 -19.25
CA LYS A 272 -2.73 -17.85 -18.04
C LYS A 272 -2.76 -16.33 -17.99
N GLY A 273 -2.80 -15.66 -19.14
CA GLY A 273 -3.00 -14.22 -19.22
C GLY A 273 -4.28 -13.79 -18.52
N TRP A 274 -5.38 -14.55 -18.69
CA TRP A 274 -6.65 -14.27 -18.02
C TRP A 274 -6.58 -14.41 -16.50
N GLU A 275 -5.86 -15.43 -16.00
CA GLU A 275 -5.67 -15.60 -14.55
C GLU A 275 -4.81 -14.48 -13.95
N ALA A 276 -3.74 -14.07 -14.65
CA ALA A 276 -2.90 -12.96 -14.25
C ALA A 276 -3.66 -11.61 -14.25
N VAL A 277 -4.50 -11.38 -15.26
CA VAL A 277 -5.39 -10.21 -15.31
C VAL A 277 -6.41 -10.26 -14.17
N GLY A 278 -6.99 -11.42 -13.88
CA GLY A 278 -7.90 -11.60 -12.75
C GLY A 278 -7.23 -11.28 -11.40
N LEU A 279 -5.99 -11.70 -11.20
CA LEU A 279 -5.19 -11.37 -10.02
C LEU A 279 -4.84 -9.88 -9.93
N ALA A 280 -4.52 -9.23 -11.06
CA ALA A 280 -4.27 -7.80 -11.10
C ALA A 280 -5.53 -7.00 -10.74
N VAL A 281 -6.71 -7.41 -11.23
CA VAL A 281 -8.00 -6.83 -10.86
C VAL A 281 -8.26 -7.02 -9.35
N LEU A 282 -8.01 -8.21 -8.81
CA LEU A 282 -8.17 -8.50 -7.39
C LEU A 282 -7.24 -7.64 -6.52
N TYR A 283 -5.98 -7.49 -6.93
CA TYR A 283 -5.01 -6.63 -6.24
C TYR A 283 -5.48 -5.18 -6.20
N GLY A 284 -5.96 -4.63 -7.33
CA GLY A 284 -6.52 -3.29 -7.37
C GLY A 284 -7.71 -3.13 -6.43
N ALA A 285 -8.55 -4.16 -6.29
CA ALA A 285 -9.73 -4.12 -5.43
C ALA A 285 -9.33 -4.11 -3.96
N VAL A 286 -8.34 -4.93 -3.59
CA VAL A 286 -7.77 -4.97 -2.23
C VAL A 286 -7.10 -3.64 -1.87
N MET A 287 -6.43 -2.98 -2.82
CA MET A 287 -5.82 -1.67 -2.58
C MET A 287 -6.87 -0.59 -2.28
N VAL A 288 -7.94 -0.49 -3.09
CA VAL A 288 -9.05 0.45 -2.83
C VAL A 288 -9.71 0.13 -1.50
N TRP A 289 -9.96 -1.15 -1.24
CA TRP A 289 -10.51 -1.63 0.01
C TRP A 289 -9.66 -1.22 1.21
N GLY A 290 -8.34 -1.35 1.12
CA GLY A 290 -7.38 -0.91 2.14
C GLY A 290 -7.47 0.57 2.45
N TYR A 291 -7.60 1.43 1.42
CA TYR A 291 -7.77 2.87 1.63
C TYR A 291 -9.09 3.19 2.35
N VAL A 292 -10.20 2.55 1.98
CA VAL A 292 -11.49 2.74 2.64
C VAL A 292 -11.42 2.29 4.10
N VAL A 293 -10.82 1.14 4.37
CA VAL A 293 -10.63 0.62 5.72
C VAL A 293 -9.80 1.58 6.59
N ALA A 294 -8.70 2.13 6.06
CA ALA A 294 -7.88 3.12 6.76
C ALA A 294 -8.66 4.40 7.10
N THR A 295 -9.55 4.85 6.20
CA THR A 295 -10.36 6.06 6.43
C THR A 295 -11.43 5.89 7.48
N VAL A 296 -12.11 4.73 7.51
CA VAL A 296 -13.08 4.41 8.56
C VAL A 296 -12.36 4.30 9.90
N PHE A 297 -11.19 3.67 9.93
CA PHE A 297 -10.36 3.61 11.13
C PHE A 297 -9.95 4.98 11.64
N TYR A 298 -9.56 5.90 10.74
CA TYR A 298 -9.32 7.29 11.08
C TYR A 298 -10.55 7.99 11.69
N CYS A 299 -11.72 7.89 11.06
CA CYS A 299 -12.95 8.52 11.56
C CYS A 299 -13.31 8.04 12.98
N GLU A 300 -13.17 6.73 13.23
CA GLU A 300 -13.42 6.15 14.55
C GLU A 300 -12.39 6.61 15.61
N CYS A 301 -11.11 6.70 15.26
CA CYS A 301 -10.10 7.18 16.20
C CYS A 301 -10.28 8.68 16.50
N ARG A 302 -10.63 9.49 15.48
CA ARG A 302 -10.89 10.93 15.66
C ARG A 302 -12.10 11.20 16.55
N LYS A 303 -13.19 10.44 16.38
CA LYS A 303 -14.37 10.55 17.25
C LYS A 303 -14.01 10.35 18.72
N GLN A 304 -13.14 9.39 19.03
CA GLN A 304 -12.72 9.12 20.40
C GLN A 304 -11.79 10.22 20.92
N HIS A 305 -10.86 10.72 20.11
CA HIS A 305 -9.97 11.81 20.50
C HIS A 305 -10.73 13.08 20.90
N VAL A 306 -11.77 13.44 20.13
CA VAL A 306 -12.66 14.58 20.48
C VAL A 306 -13.41 14.33 21.79
N VAL A 307 -13.81 13.09 22.08
CA VAL A 307 -14.45 12.75 23.37
C VAL A 307 -13.47 12.91 24.53
N TRP A 308 -12.21 12.48 24.38
CA TRP A 308 -11.17 12.65 25.40
C TRP A 308 -10.82 14.11 25.67
N GLU A 309 -10.76 14.96 24.63
CA GLU A 309 -10.55 16.41 24.80
C GLU A 309 -11.71 17.08 25.55
N VAL A 310 -12.96 16.67 25.27
CA VAL A 310 -14.15 17.21 25.95
C VAL A 310 -14.25 16.72 27.39
N GLU A 311 -13.94 15.46 27.67
CA GLU A 311 -13.93 14.94 29.06
C GLU A 311 -12.76 15.51 29.86
N GLY A 312 -11.57 15.65 29.28
CA GLY A 312 -10.40 16.25 29.93
C GLY A 312 -10.59 17.74 30.24
N GLY A 313 -11.20 18.50 29.33
CA GLY A 313 -11.55 19.91 29.55
C GLY A 313 -12.68 20.15 30.57
N SER A 314 -13.42 19.10 30.96
CA SER A 314 -14.48 19.19 31.97
C SER A 314 -13.99 18.92 33.41
N VAL A 315 -12.73 18.53 33.58
CA VAL A 315 -12.11 18.29 34.90
C VAL A 315 -11.33 19.50 35.41
N ASP A 316 -11.07 20.50 34.55
CA ASP A 316 -10.32 21.72 34.88
C ASP A 316 -11.21 22.97 35.01
N VAL A 317 -12.35 22.87 35.70
CA VAL A 317 -13.16 24.04 36.16
C VAL A 317 -13.55 23.89 37.62
#